data_AF-A0A1Y2ZYW8-F1
#
_entry.id   AF-A0A1Y2ZYW8-F1
#
_cell.length_a   1.000
_cell.length_b   1.000
_cell.length_c   1.000
_cell.angle_alpha   90.00
_cell.angle_beta   90.00
_cell.angle_gamma   90.00
#
_symmetry.space_group_name_H-M   'P 1'
#
loop_
_entity.id
_entity.type
_entity.pdbx_description
1 polymer ?
#
loop_
_entity_poly.entity_id
_entity_poly.type
_entity_poly.pdbx_seq_one_letter_code
_entity_poly.pdbx_strand_id
1 'polypeptide(L)'
;MADLILEFGCESCYLQDKVMVCHPNCTRKLKPIDLSPLYDSIPLLDNFYCRNTQTSFTVPKDFFYGKRMPDVYRYDLICNHQCGWILCEPNNTHCAGDWKTTTINDYPPVTNSLPYKKPIENDDEAKNILIILESPHKEEYHYPDISDMNNSNFTALQPANGATGINFYKYFTSDILKYPHEKNATGTLEILFDKDATYRICFVNPVPFQASLHYILSDKGQKTKIGINEYIRDSVWERLYEECKSDFIRRVDLYKPFIILNACTGDINEKKSLKSQVKDTIKNLCQHQFYATHPSSWSRKINNRYCKKC
;
A
#
# COMPACT_ATOMS: atom_id res chain seq x y z
N MET A 1 -5.23 19.80 21.65
CA MET A 1 -5.59 18.38 21.43
C MET A 1 -4.38 17.53 21.78
N ALA A 2 -4.53 16.54 22.66
CA ALA A 2 -3.43 15.70 23.14
C ALA A 2 -3.41 14.31 22.49
N ASP A 3 -4.56 13.76 22.08
CA ASP A 3 -4.63 12.37 21.63
C ASP A 3 -5.37 12.19 20.30
N LEU A 4 -4.83 11.34 19.41
CA LEU A 4 -5.53 10.74 18.27
C LEU A 4 -6.02 9.35 18.65
N ILE A 5 -7.33 9.15 18.61
CA ILE A 5 -8.00 7.90 18.92
C ILE A 5 -8.51 7.30 17.61
N LEU A 6 -8.13 6.06 17.33
CA LEU A 6 -8.68 5.29 16.22
C LEU A 6 -9.74 4.34 16.78
N GLU A 7 -10.89 4.30 16.14
CA GLU A 7 -11.88 3.26 16.37
C GLU A 7 -11.74 2.16 15.32
N PHE A 8 -11.87 0.91 15.76
CA PHE A 8 -11.80 -0.26 14.90
C PHE A 8 -12.82 -1.30 15.37
N GLY A 9 -13.31 -2.11 14.44
CA GLY A 9 -14.16 -3.27 14.74
C GLY A 9 -13.34 -4.55 14.91
N CYS A 10 -14.04 -5.68 15.07
CA CYS A 10 -13.41 -7.01 15.05
C CYS A 10 -13.02 -7.42 13.62
N GLU A 11 -12.27 -8.51 13.50
CA GLU A 11 -11.83 -9.07 12.23
C GLU A 11 -12.98 -9.34 11.27
N SER A 12 -14.05 -10.00 11.75
CA SER A 12 -15.25 -10.25 10.94
C SER A 12 -15.91 -8.98 10.43
N CYS A 13 -15.79 -7.86 11.15
CA CYS A 13 -16.39 -6.59 10.75
C CYS A 13 -15.63 -5.90 9.63
N TYR A 14 -14.30 -6.02 9.56
CA TYR A 14 -13.53 -5.36 8.50
C TYR A 14 -13.27 -6.25 7.28
N LEU A 15 -13.36 -7.57 7.41
CA LEU A 15 -13.19 -8.51 6.29
C LEU A 15 -14.43 -8.63 5.38
N GLN A 16 -15.57 -8.06 5.74
CA GLN A 16 -16.76 -8.09 4.90
C GLN A 16 -16.61 -7.12 3.71
N ASP A 17 -16.22 -7.65 2.54
CA ASP A 17 -16.01 -6.89 1.30
C ASP A 17 -17.29 -6.30 0.68
N LYS A 18 -18.48 -6.69 1.14
CA LYS A 18 -19.76 -6.24 0.59
C LYS A 18 -20.73 -5.80 1.68
N VAL A 19 -21.03 -4.50 1.66
CA VAL A 19 -22.14 -3.81 2.35
C VAL A 19 -22.12 -3.96 3.87
N MET A 20 -21.74 -2.87 4.54
CA MET A 20 -21.81 -2.61 5.98
C MET A 20 -22.96 -3.34 6.70
N VAL A 21 -22.68 -4.53 7.22
CA VAL A 21 -23.31 -5.01 8.46
C VAL A 21 -22.21 -5.11 9.50
N CYS A 22 -21.51 -3.99 9.69
CA CYS A 22 -20.67 -3.86 10.86
C CYS A 22 -21.60 -3.96 12.06
N HIS A 23 -21.38 -4.92 12.96
CA HIS A 23 -22.17 -5.02 14.18
C HIS A 23 -22.14 -3.63 14.85
N PRO A 24 -23.30 -2.97 15.07
CA PRO A 24 -23.35 -1.61 15.61
C PRO A 24 -22.58 -1.48 16.93
N ASN A 25 -22.53 -2.59 17.69
CA ASN A 25 -21.87 -2.68 18.98
C ASN A 25 -20.42 -3.19 18.91
N CYS A 26 -19.89 -3.50 17.73
CA CYS A 26 -18.52 -3.96 17.56
C CYS A 26 -17.61 -2.79 17.18
N THR A 27 -17.42 -1.90 18.14
CA THR A 27 -16.47 -0.78 18.06
C THR A 27 -15.60 -0.82 19.29
N ARG A 28 -14.28 -0.84 19.10
CA ARG A 28 -13.29 -0.67 20.16
C ARG A 28 -12.38 0.50 19.81
N LYS A 29 -11.92 1.20 20.85
CA LYS A 29 -10.92 2.24 20.73
C LYS A 29 -9.54 1.59 20.80
N LEU A 30 -8.70 1.89 19.82
CA LEU A 30 -7.29 1.51 19.86
C LEU A 30 -6.56 2.39 20.89
N LYS A 31 -5.36 1.96 21.28
CA LYS A 31 -4.51 2.74 22.18
C LYS A 31 -4.28 4.14 21.58
N PRO A 32 -4.51 5.23 22.34
CA PRO A 32 -4.31 6.58 21.84
C PRO A 32 -2.90 6.81 21.27
N ILE A 33 -2.83 7.68 20.27
CA ILE A 33 -1.60 8.21 19.70
C ILE A 33 -1.41 9.60 20.28
N ASP A 34 -0.30 9.83 20.98
CA ASP A 34 0.02 11.12 21.59
C ASP A 34 0.35 12.14 20.49
N LEU A 35 -0.48 13.16 20.38
CA LEU A 35 -0.34 14.29 19.45
C LEU A 35 0.32 15.50 20.11
N SER A 36 0.73 15.44 21.37
CA SER A 36 1.47 16.52 22.03
C SER A 36 2.72 16.98 21.27
N PRO A 37 3.48 16.13 20.55
CA PRO A 37 4.60 16.60 19.72
C PRO A 37 4.17 17.52 18.57
N LEU A 38 2.89 17.54 18.23
CA LEU A 38 2.30 18.22 17.07
C LEU A 38 1.25 19.26 17.46
N TYR A 39 1.17 19.64 18.74
CA TYR A 39 0.07 20.44 19.28
C TYR A 39 -0.23 21.72 18.47
N ASP A 40 0.81 22.44 18.03
CA ASP A 40 0.66 23.69 17.26
C ASP A 40 0.34 23.48 15.77
N SER A 41 0.40 22.23 15.30
CA SER A 41 0.37 21.86 13.88
C SER A 41 -0.90 21.09 13.48
N ILE A 42 -1.81 20.79 14.41
CA ILE A 42 -3.03 20.05 14.09
C ILE A 42 -4.20 21.02 14.02
N PRO A 43 -4.77 21.28 12.83
CA PRO A 43 -5.96 22.12 12.73
C PRO A 43 -7.11 21.48 13.52
N LEU A 44 -7.90 22.31 14.20
CA LEU A 44 -9.20 21.90 14.72
C LEU A 44 -10.10 21.60 13.51
N LEU A 45 -10.23 20.33 13.17
CA LEU A 45 -10.99 19.88 12.00
C LEU A 45 -12.32 19.31 12.46
N ASP A 46 -13.41 20.05 12.35
CA ASP A 46 -14.74 19.48 12.53
C ASP A 46 -15.27 19.00 11.17
N ASN A 47 -15.25 17.68 10.95
CA ASN A 47 -15.78 17.08 9.73
C ASN A 47 -16.45 15.73 10.00
N PHE A 48 -17.19 15.22 9.01
CA PHE A 48 -17.97 13.99 9.13
C PHE A 48 -17.14 12.75 9.56
N TYR A 49 -15.84 12.74 9.27
CA TYR A 49 -14.93 11.63 9.53
C TYR A 49 -14.07 11.81 10.79
N CYS A 50 -14.34 12.83 11.60
CA CYS A 50 -13.68 12.98 12.90
C CYS A 50 -14.64 13.52 13.96
N ARG A 51 -14.45 13.05 15.19
CA ARG A 51 -15.11 13.62 16.37
C ARG A 51 -14.07 14.24 17.27
N ASN A 52 -14.18 15.55 17.48
CA ASN A 52 -13.25 16.29 18.33
C ASN A 52 -13.82 16.50 19.71
N THR A 53 -12.95 16.40 20.71
CA THR A 53 -13.15 16.96 22.03
C THR A 53 -12.06 17.99 22.30
N GLN A 54 -12.13 18.70 23.44
CA GLN A 54 -11.05 19.62 23.84
C GLN A 54 -9.68 18.92 23.92
N THR A 55 -9.67 17.62 24.25
CA THR A 55 -8.46 16.85 24.55
C THR A 55 -8.12 15.79 23.50
N SER A 56 -9.05 15.38 22.65
CA SER A 56 -8.84 14.27 21.72
C SER A 56 -9.47 14.49 20.35
N PHE A 57 -8.93 13.78 19.37
CA PHE A 57 -9.38 13.71 17.99
C PHE A 57 -9.65 12.24 17.67
N THR A 58 -10.90 11.87 17.34
CA THR A 58 -11.28 10.47 17.11
C THR A 58 -11.62 10.23 15.64
N VAL A 59 -10.97 9.24 15.02
CA VAL A 59 -11.34 8.72 13.69
C VAL A 59 -12.22 7.48 13.87
N PRO A 60 -13.50 7.51 13.44
CA PRO A 60 -14.41 6.39 13.58
C PRO A 60 -14.02 5.24 12.64
N LYS A 61 -14.35 4.00 13.02
CA LYS A 61 -14.03 2.79 12.22
C LYS A 61 -14.58 2.87 10.78
N ASP A 62 -15.71 3.54 10.61
CA ASP A 62 -16.41 3.69 9.33
C ASP A 62 -15.61 4.52 8.31
N PHE A 63 -14.63 5.33 8.76
CA PHE A 63 -13.68 5.98 7.85
C PHE A 63 -12.82 4.96 7.09
N PHE A 64 -12.44 3.86 7.75
CA PHE A 64 -11.61 2.81 7.16
C PHE A 64 -12.45 1.82 6.36
N TYR A 65 -13.67 1.55 6.82
CA TYR A 65 -14.53 0.51 6.25
C TYR A 65 -15.15 0.96 4.93
N GLY A 66 -15.19 0.06 3.95
CA GLY A 66 -15.56 0.42 2.57
C GLY A 66 -14.50 1.25 1.82
N LYS A 67 -13.39 1.61 2.47
CA LYS A 67 -12.23 2.31 1.89
C LYS A 67 -10.97 1.45 1.85
N ARG A 68 -11.13 0.14 2.04
CA ARG A 68 -10.05 -0.83 1.98
C ARG A 68 -9.45 -0.87 0.57
N MET A 69 -8.14 -0.75 0.48
CA MET A 69 -7.40 -0.99 -0.76
C MET A 69 -7.28 -2.51 -0.96
N PRO A 70 -7.76 -3.05 -2.09
CA PRO A 70 -7.52 -4.46 -2.41
C PRO A 70 -6.05 -4.67 -2.78
N ASP A 71 -5.56 -5.87 -2.55
CA ASP A 71 -4.34 -6.32 -3.22
C ASP A 71 -4.68 -6.61 -4.69
N VAL A 72 -3.69 -6.41 -5.56
CA VAL A 72 -3.92 -6.54 -7.01
C VAL A 72 -2.81 -7.33 -7.66
N TYR A 73 -3.20 -8.20 -8.58
CA TYR A 73 -2.32 -8.77 -9.58
C TYR A 73 -2.27 -7.80 -10.77
N ARG A 74 -1.10 -7.16 -10.96
CA ARG A 74 -0.98 -5.97 -11.82
C ARG A 74 -0.21 -6.20 -13.12
N TYR A 75 0.79 -7.06 -13.12
CA TYR A 75 1.62 -7.30 -14.31
C TYR A 75 1.99 -8.76 -14.44
N ASP A 76 2.05 -9.24 -15.67
CA ASP A 76 2.85 -10.40 -16.01
C ASP A 76 4.30 -9.96 -16.22
N LEU A 77 5.25 -10.70 -15.65
CA LEU A 77 6.67 -10.57 -15.91
C LEU A 77 7.09 -11.75 -16.79
N ILE A 78 7.49 -11.46 -18.01
CA ILE A 78 7.89 -12.46 -19.02
C ILE A 78 9.27 -12.14 -19.59
N CYS A 79 10.06 -13.16 -19.93
CA CYS A 79 11.34 -12.97 -20.59
C CYS A 79 11.16 -12.97 -22.10
N ASN A 80 11.47 -11.86 -22.75
CA ASN A 80 11.55 -11.76 -24.19
C ASN A 80 13.00 -11.98 -24.66
N HIS A 81 13.22 -12.81 -25.68
CA HIS A 81 14.57 -13.12 -26.17
C HIS A 81 15.38 -11.90 -26.65
N GLN A 82 14.71 -10.85 -27.12
CA GLN A 82 15.35 -9.64 -27.65
C GLN A 82 15.52 -8.56 -26.58
N CYS A 83 14.53 -8.41 -25.68
CA CYS A 83 14.48 -7.29 -24.74
C CYS A 83 14.79 -7.69 -23.28
N GLY A 84 14.94 -8.98 -22.99
CA GLY A 84 15.03 -9.50 -21.63
C GLY A 84 13.67 -9.46 -20.93
N TRP A 85 13.69 -9.29 -19.61
CA TRP A 85 12.48 -9.21 -18.79
C TRP A 85 11.65 -7.96 -19.08
N ILE A 86 10.37 -8.16 -19.37
CA ILE A 86 9.39 -7.09 -19.64
C ILE A 86 8.15 -7.27 -18.75
N LEU A 87 7.50 -6.15 -18.44
CA LEU A 87 6.21 -6.13 -17.76
C LEU A 87 5.09 -6.04 -18.80
N CYS A 88 4.14 -6.95 -18.75
CA CYS A 88 2.97 -7.04 -19.59
C CYS A 88 1.69 -6.88 -18.77
N GLU A 89 0.61 -6.53 -19.45
CA GLU A 89 -0.72 -6.57 -18.81
C GLU A 89 -1.11 -8.00 -18.43
N PRO A 90 -1.84 -8.19 -17.32
CA PRO A 90 -2.24 -9.51 -16.88
C PRO A 90 -3.01 -10.31 -17.94
N ASN A 91 -2.54 -11.52 -18.23
CA ASN A 91 -3.07 -12.44 -19.24
C ASN A 91 -2.97 -11.89 -20.67
N ASN A 92 -2.00 -11.02 -20.93
CA ASN A 92 -1.79 -10.41 -22.24
C ASN A 92 -0.29 -10.37 -22.57
N THR A 93 0.04 -10.45 -23.86
CA THR A 93 1.42 -10.28 -24.35
C THR A 93 1.76 -8.82 -24.67
N HIS A 94 0.79 -7.92 -24.61
CA HIS A 94 1.05 -6.49 -24.77
C HIS A 94 1.93 -6.00 -23.62
N CYS A 95 3.09 -5.42 -23.96
CA CYS A 95 3.89 -4.66 -23.01
C CYS A 95 2.95 -3.69 -22.31
N ALA A 96 3.01 -3.65 -20.98
CA ALA A 96 2.28 -2.66 -20.23
C ALA A 96 2.70 -1.29 -20.80
N GLY A 97 1.77 -0.55 -21.41
CA GLY A 97 2.05 0.80 -21.91
C GLY A 97 2.54 1.74 -20.81
N ASP A 98 2.76 3.01 -21.17
CA ASP A 98 3.00 4.12 -20.23
C ASP A 98 1.75 4.38 -19.37
N TRP A 99 1.31 3.38 -18.58
CA TRP A 99 0.23 3.40 -17.61
C TRP A 99 0.64 4.31 -16.44
N LYS A 100 0.89 5.58 -16.75
CA LYS A 100 0.82 6.69 -15.81
C LYS A 100 -0.61 6.70 -15.33
N THR A 101 -0.83 6.09 -14.18
CA THR A 101 -1.85 6.51 -13.23
C THR A 101 -3.25 6.61 -13.84
N THR A 102 -3.96 5.48 -13.96
CA THR A 102 -5.38 5.54 -14.31
C THR A 102 -6.08 6.49 -13.34
N THR A 103 -6.49 7.64 -13.85
CA THR A 103 -7.41 8.56 -13.18
C THR A 103 -8.83 8.07 -13.44
N ILE A 104 -9.80 8.47 -12.62
CA ILE A 104 -11.20 8.14 -12.88
C ILE A 104 -11.67 8.69 -14.25
N ASN A 105 -10.97 9.69 -14.79
CA ASN A 105 -11.25 10.34 -16.08
C ASN A 105 -10.77 9.53 -17.29
N ASP A 106 -9.89 8.54 -17.10
CA ASP A 106 -9.51 7.59 -18.15
C ASP A 106 -10.64 6.54 -18.40
N TYR A 107 -11.76 6.67 -17.69
CA TYR A 107 -12.95 5.83 -17.85
C TYR A 107 -14.14 6.64 -18.39
N PRO A 108 -14.79 6.20 -19.48
CA PRO A 108 -16.12 6.66 -19.78
C PRO A 108 -17.09 6.18 -18.68
N PRO A 109 -18.04 7.01 -18.23
CA PRO A 109 -18.97 6.72 -17.12
C PRO A 109 -20.02 5.63 -17.44
N VAL A 110 -19.79 4.78 -18.44
CA VAL A 110 -20.85 4.01 -19.11
C VAL A 110 -20.88 2.53 -18.68
N THR A 111 -19.90 2.04 -17.91
CA THR A 111 -19.97 0.68 -17.36
C THR A 111 -19.65 0.67 -15.88
N ASN A 112 -20.54 0.07 -15.07
CA ASN A 112 -20.40 -0.12 -13.62
C ASN A 112 -19.22 -1.02 -13.21
N SER A 113 -18.27 -1.30 -14.11
CA SER A 113 -17.03 -2.01 -13.79
C SER A 113 -16.03 -0.99 -13.23
N LEU A 114 -15.87 -0.99 -11.89
CA LEU A 114 -14.76 -0.32 -11.22
C LEU A 114 -13.42 -0.72 -11.88
N PRO A 115 -12.45 0.20 -11.94
CA PRO A 115 -11.20 0.00 -12.66
C PRO A 115 -10.42 -1.20 -12.11
N TYR A 116 -9.92 -2.04 -13.03
CA TYR A 116 -8.86 -3.04 -12.87
C TYR A 116 -8.49 -3.41 -11.43
N LYS A 117 -9.40 -4.13 -10.76
CA LYS A 117 -9.10 -4.91 -9.56
C LYS A 117 -9.05 -6.36 -10.00
N LYS A 118 -8.02 -6.78 -10.75
CA LYS A 118 -7.80 -8.21 -10.92
C LYS A 118 -7.35 -8.73 -9.55
N PRO A 119 -8.22 -9.44 -8.82
CA PRO A 119 -7.84 -9.97 -7.52
C PRO A 119 -6.67 -10.93 -7.73
N ILE A 120 -5.86 -11.11 -6.69
CA ILE A 120 -4.90 -12.20 -6.68
C ILE A 120 -5.71 -13.47 -6.43
N GLU A 121 -5.94 -14.23 -7.49
CA GLU A 121 -6.67 -15.49 -7.43
C GLU A 121 -5.76 -16.58 -6.84
N ASN A 122 -6.36 -17.50 -6.08
CA ASN A 122 -5.64 -18.68 -5.59
C ASN A 122 -5.42 -19.64 -6.76
N ASP A 123 -4.16 -19.77 -7.15
CA ASP A 123 -3.72 -20.62 -8.25
C ASP A 123 -2.40 -21.25 -7.84
N ASP A 124 -2.43 -22.56 -7.63
CA ASP A 124 -1.33 -23.35 -7.09
C ASP A 124 -0.13 -23.40 -8.03
N GLU A 125 -0.35 -23.16 -9.33
CA GLU A 125 0.69 -23.16 -10.36
C GLU A 125 1.24 -21.75 -10.62
N ALA A 126 0.62 -20.71 -10.05
CA ALA A 126 1.02 -19.34 -10.27
C ALA A 126 2.33 -19.00 -9.55
N LYS A 127 3.31 -18.48 -10.30
CA LYS A 127 4.56 -17.96 -9.73
C LYS A 127 4.37 -16.50 -9.29
N ASN A 128 3.74 -16.31 -8.14
CA ASN A 128 3.44 -14.97 -7.60
C ASN A 128 4.70 -14.30 -7.01
N ILE A 129 5.03 -13.10 -7.48
CA ILE A 129 6.03 -12.20 -6.90
C ILE A 129 5.27 -11.11 -6.15
N LEU A 130 5.29 -11.17 -4.82
CA LEU A 130 4.60 -10.18 -4.00
C LEU A 130 5.50 -8.98 -3.74
N ILE A 131 5.03 -7.80 -4.13
CA ILE A 131 5.61 -6.51 -3.81
C ILE A 131 4.87 -5.96 -2.60
N ILE A 132 5.51 -6.03 -1.44
CA ILE A 132 4.92 -5.54 -0.19
C ILE A 132 5.24 -4.05 -0.04
N LEU A 133 4.21 -3.23 0.01
CA LEU A 133 4.28 -1.80 0.33
C LEU A 133 3.82 -1.58 1.78
N GLU A 134 3.82 -0.34 2.29
CA GLU A 134 3.40 -0.06 3.67
C GLU A 134 1.88 0.02 3.83
N SER A 135 1.27 1.03 3.24
CA SER A 135 -0.15 1.34 3.29
C SER A 135 -0.50 2.24 2.12
N PRO A 136 -1.77 2.27 1.71
CA PRO A 136 -2.18 3.10 0.60
C PRO A 136 -1.87 4.59 0.71
N HIS A 137 -1.42 5.20 -0.40
CA HIS A 137 -1.12 6.62 -0.57
C HIS A 137 -2.33 7.40 -1.10
N LYS A 138 -2.28 8.74 -1.05
CA LYS A 138 -3.40 9.57 -1.50
C LYS A 138 -3.74 9.38 -2.98
N GLU A 139 -2.73 9.19 -3.83
CA GLU A 139 -2.90 9.00 -5.27
C GLU A 139 -3.63 7.70 -5.61
N GLU A 140 -3.74 6.79 -4.65
CA GLU A 140 -4.42 5.51 -4.80
C GLU A 140 -5.91 5.61 -4.48
N TYR A 141 -6.39 6.79 -4.09
CA TYR A 141 -7.81 7.05 -3.90
C TYR A 141 -8.30 8.12 -4.87
N HIS A 142 -9.56 7.95 -5.29
CA HIS A 142 -10.31 9.01 -5.91
C HIS A 142 -11.05 9.80 -4.82
N TYR A 143 -10.83 11.11 -4.78
CA TYR A 143 -11.50 12.01 -3.86
C TYR A 143 -12.64 12.73 -4.60
N PRO A 144 -13.86 12.78 -4.04
CA PRO A 144 -14.97 13.52 -4.63
C PRO A 144 -14.60 14.99 -4.75
N ASP A 145 -15.15 15.65 -5.78
CA ASP A 145 -15.01 17.10 -5.93
C ASP A 145 -15.68 17.80 -4.74
N ILE A 146 -15.08 18.89 -4.27
CA ILE A 146 -15.53 19.67 -3.11
C ILE A 146 -16.95 20.23 -3.32
N SER A 147 -17.37 20.34 -4.58
CA SER A 147 -18.70 20.77 -4.99
C SER A 147 -19.82 19.77 -4.62
N ASP A 148 -19.51 18.49 -4.43
CA ASP A 148 -20.49 17.45 -4.06
C ASP A 148 -20.45 17.15 -2.56
N MET A 149 -20.97 18.08 -1.76
CA MET A 149 -21.05 17.95 -0.29
C MET A 149 -21.93 16.79 0.18
N ASN A 150 -22.76 16.21 -0.70
CA ASN A 150 -23.62 15.09 -0.37
C ASN A 150 -22.93 13.73 -0.57
N ASN A 151 -21.79 13.70 -1.27
CA ASN A 151 -21.02 12.49 -1.53
C ASN A 151 -19.58 12.63 -1.01
N SER A 152 -19.42 12.69 0.31
CA SER A 152 -18.12 12.81 0.99
C SER A 152 -17.24 11.55 0.93
N ASN A 153 -17.61 10.56 0.12
CA ASN A 153 -16.98 9.26 0.11
C ASN A 153 -15.88 9.16 -0.96
N PHE A 154 -14.62 9.15 -0.53
CA PHE A 154 -13.49 8.80 -1.40
C PHE A 154 -13.51 7.30 -1.74
N THR A 155 -12.92 6.88 -2.86
CA THR A 155 -12.97 5.48 -3.32
C THR A 155 -11.58 4.95 -3.60
N ALA A 156 -11.28 3.74 -3.12
CA ALA A 156 -10.01 3.07 -3.39
C ALA A 156 -9.91 2.68 -4.88
N LEU A 157 -8.83 3.12 -5.53
CA LEU A 157 -8.45 2.74 -6.89
C LEU A 157 -7.69 1.42 -6.84
N GLN A 158 -6.36 1.48 -6.79
CA GLN A 158 -5.44 0.34 -6.76
C GLN A 158 -4.11 0.74 -6.12
N PRO A 159 -3.36 -0.20 -5.52
CA PRO A 159 -2.04 0.07 -4.97
C PRO A 159 -1.01 0.33 -6.08
N ALA A 160 0.07 1.01 -5.69
CA ALA A 160 1.07 1.60 -6.56
C ALA A 160 0.48 2.54 -7.62
N ASN A 161 -0.60 3.26 -7.36
CA ASN A 161 -1.00 4.38 -8.23
C ASN A 161 -0.04 5.57 -8.01
N GLY A 162 -0.02 6.52 -8.95
CA GLY A 162 0.88 7.68 -8.83
C GLY A 162 2.35 7.38 -9.13
N ALA A 163 3.24 8.10 -8.44
CA ALA A 163 4.68 8.00 -8.60
C ALA A 163 5.24 6.60 -8.30
N THR A 164 4.59 5.85 -7.39
CA THR A 164 4.99 4.48 -7.03
C THR A 164 4.91 3.55 -8.24
N GLY A 165 3.79 3.53 -8.96
CA GLY A 165 3.62 2.69 -10.15
C GLY A 165 4.49 3.12 -11.32
N ILE A 166 4.62 4.44 -11.55
CA ILE A 166 5.48 4.99 -12.61
C ILE A 166 6.92 4.53 -12.41
N ASN A 167 7.46 4.71 -11.20
CA ASN A 167 8.82 4.29 -10.90
C ASN A 167 8.94 2.76 -10.89
N PHE A 168 7.93 2.03 -10.44
CA PHE A 168 7.95 0.58 -10.48
C PHE A 168 8.14 0.08 -11.92
N TYR A 169 7.26 0.50 -12.83
CA TYR A 169 7.32 0.14 -14.23
C TYR A 169 8.68 0.50 -14.86
N LYS A 170 9.17 1.70 -14.56
CA LYS A 170 10.41 2.23 -15.14
C LYS A 170 11.67 1.50 -14.68
N TYR A 171 11.75 1.10 -13.41
CA TYR A 171 13.01 0.66 -12.81
C TYR A 171 13.01 -0.80 -12.35
N PHE A 172 11.86 -1.47 -12.28
CA PHE A 172 11.80 -2.83 -11.74
C PHE A 172 12.65 -3.80 -12.55
N THR A 173 12.44 -3.90 -13.87
CA THR A 173 13.16 -4.85 -14.73
C THR A 173 14.59 -4.40 -15.06
N SER A 174 14.84 -3.10 -15.16
CA SER A 174 16.14 -2.54 -15.51
C SER A 174 17.13 -2.54 -14.36
N ASP A 175 16.67 -2.19 -13.16
CA ASP A 175 17.53 -1.94 -12.00
C ASP A 175 17.27 -2.95 -10.89
N ILE A 176 16.02 -3.12 -10.47
CA ILE A 176 15.70 -3.91 -9.26
C ILE A 176 15.92 -5.40 -9.47
N LEU A 177 15.45 -5.97 -10.59
CA LEU A 177 15.60 -7.40 -10.87
C LEU A 177 17.06 -7.83 -11.01
N LYS A 178 17.90 -6.93 -11.52
CA LYS A 178 19.31 -7.19 -11.82
C LYS A 178 20.23 -6.82 -10.66
N TYR A 179 19.68 -6.32 -9.55
CA TYR A 179 20.49 -5.81 -8.45
C TYR A 179 20.87 -6.93 -7.46
N PRO A 180 22.14 -7.01 -7.02
CA PRO A 180 22.53 -7.90 -5.93
C PRO A 180 21.94 -7.40 -4.61
N HIS A 181 21.08 -8.18 -3.96
CA HIS A 181 20.49 -7.79 -2.67
C HIS A 181 21.46 -8.11 -1.51
N GLU A 182 21.38 -7.35 -0.40
CA GLU A 182 22.39 -7.28 0.67
C GLU A 182 22.89 -8.61 1.29
N LYS A 183 24.11 -8.53 1.86
CA LYS A 183 25.05 -9.45 2.55
C LYS A 183 24.75 -10.95 2.79
N ASN A 184 23.51 -11.42 2.76
CA ASN A 184 23.17 -12.85 2.93
C ASN A 184 22.37 -13.45 1.76
N ALA A 185 22.00 -12.65 0.74
CA ALA A 185 21.43 -13.14 -0.50
C ALA A 185 22.54 -13.26 -1.55
N THR A 186 22.96 -14.47 -1.90
CA THR A 186 23.91 -14.69 -2.99
C THR A 186 23.17 -14.62 -4.32
N GLY A 187 22.93 -13.42 -4.84
CA GLY A 187 22.44 -13.26 -6.21
C GLY A 187 21.49 -12.08 -6.44
N THR A 188 21.19 -11.87 -7.71
CA THR A 188 20.14 -10.98 -8.20
C THR A 188 18.82 -11.74 -8.24
N LEU A 189 17.68 -11.04 -8.16
CA LEU A 189 16.35 -11.66 -8.34
C LEU A 189 16.26 -12.45 -9.65
N GLU A 190 16.88 -11.92 -10.71
CA GLU A 190 16.90 -12.51 -12.05
C GLU A 190 17.41 -13.96 -12.08
N ILE A 191 18.34 -14.34 -11.20
CA ILE A 191 18.90 -15.71 -11.17
C ILE A 191 17.84 -16.75 -10.78
N LEU A 192 16.78 -16.34 -10.09
CA LEU A 192 15.70 -17.23 -9.66
C LEU A 192 14.65 -17.49 -10.76
N PHE A 193 14.76 -16.81 -11.89
CA PHE A 193 13.72 -16.85 -12.91
C PHE A 193 14.03 -17.81 -14.06
N ASP A 194 13.05 -18.65 -14.34
CA ASP A 194 12.96 -19.46 -15.54
C ASP A 194 12.45 -18.58 -16.68
N LYS A 195 13.22 -18.49 -17.76
CA LYS A 195 12.92 -17.62 -18.90
C LYS A 195 11.69 -18.06 -19.69
N ASP A 196 11.29 -19.32 -19.57
CA ASP A 196 10.10 -19.86 -20.24
C ASP A 196 8.83 -19.73 -19.38
N ALA A 197 8.96 -19.22 -18.15
CA ALA A 197 7.85 -19.05 -17.23
C ALA A 197 7.32 -17.61 -17.19
N THR A 198 6.03 -17.49 -16.87
CA THR A 198 5.38 -16.22 -16.56
C THR A 198 5.27 -16.06 -15.05
N TYR A 199 5.61 -14.87 -14.55
CA TYR A 199 5.52 -14.51 -13.13
C TYR A 199 4.48 -13.43 -12.92
N ARG A 200 3.62 -13.59 -11.92
CA ARG A 200 2.59 -12.59 -11.59
C ARG A 200 3.14 -11.58 -10.60
N ILE A 201 3.18 -10.30 -10.97
CA ILE A 201 3.53 -9.21 -10.08
C ILE A 201 2.28 -8.77 -9.32
N CYS A 202 2.32 -8.95 -8.00
CA CYS A 202 1.21 -8.69 -7.11
C CYS A 202 1.58 -7.61 -6.09
N PHE A 203 0.78 -6.57 -5.96
CA PHE A 203 0.99 -5.51 -4.95
C PHE A 203 0.12 -5.78 -3.73
N VAL A 204 0.75 -5.78 -2.56
CA VAL A 204 0.10 -6.15 -1.30
C VAL A 204 0.42 -5.10 -0.23
N ASN A 205 -0.60 -4.62 0.46
CA ASN A 205 -0.44 -3.73 1.62
C ASN A 205 -0.73 -4.50 2.92
N PRO A 206 0.20 -4.53 3.90
CA PRO A 206 -0.04 -5.05 5.24
C PRO A 206 -1.14 -4.29 5.98
N VAL A 207 -1.18 -2.97 5.82
CA VAL A 207 -2.29 -2.12 6.26
C VAL A 207 -3.06 -1.67 5.02
N PRO A 208 -4.23 -2.25 4.71
CA PRO A 208 -4.97 -1.96 3.48
C PRO A 208 -5.81 -0.66 3.60
N PHE A 209 -5.40 0.27 4.45
CA PHE A 209 -6.13 1.52 4.73
C PHE A 209 -5.21 2.74 4.58
N GLN A 210 -5.79 3.87 4.22
CA GLN A 210 -5.09 5.13 4.07
C GLN A 210 -4.58 5.65 5.43
N ALA A 211 -3.36 5.27 5.83
CA ALA A 211 -2.82 5.53 7.16
C ALA A 211 -2.35 6.99 7.38
N SER A 212 -1.99 7.72 6.33
CA SER A 212 -1.65 9.15 6.44
C SER A 212 -2.82 10.07 6.80
N LEU A 213 -4.04 9.53 6.91
CA LEU A 213 -5.30 10.26 7.08
C LEU A 213 -5.41 11.50 6.18
N HIS A 214 -4.86 11.44 4.96
CA HIS A 214 -4.78 12.55 4.03
C HIS A 214 -6.15 13.17 3.83
N TYR A 215 -7.19 12.36 3.62
CA TYR A 215 -8.54 12.89 3.40
C TYR A 215 -9.06 13.76 4.56
N ILE A 216 -8.73 13.39 5.79
CA ILE A 216 -9.16 14.11 7.00
C ILE A 216 -8.27 15.33 7.24
N LEU A 217 -6.96 15.16 7.08
CA LEU A 217 -5.94 16.13 7.49
C LEU A 217 -5.57 17.15 6.41
N SER A 218 -5.82 16.85 5.13
CA SER A 218 -5.72 17.85 4.06
C SER A 218 -6.98 18.69 4.08
N ASP A 219 -6.88 19.90 4.61
CA ASP A 219 -8.00 20.85 4.62
C ASP A 219 -8.48 21.08 3.17
N LYS A 220 -9.65 20.56 2.80
CA LYS A 220 -10.48 20.91 1.62
C LYS A 220 -9.75 21.61 0.45
N GLY A 221 -8.67 21.03 -0.07
CA GLY A 221 -7.89 21.60 -1.17
C GLY A 221 -6.96 22.78 -0.84
N GLN A 222 -6.91 23.28 0.40
CA GLN A 222 -5.83 24.16 0.85
C GLN A 222 -4.61 23.31 1.21
N LYS A 223 -3.47 23.64 0.61
CA LYS A 223 -2.17 23.13 1.05
C LYS A 223 -1.95 23.62 2.49
N THR A 224 -2.44 22.87 3.48
CA THR A 224 -2.02 23.09 4.86
C THR A 224 -0.49 23.05 4.85
N LYS A 225 0.14 24.08 5.43
CA LYS A 225 1.60 24.14 5.63
C LYS A 225 2.15 22.88 6.31
N ILE A 226 1.28 22.16 7.01
CA ILE A 226 1.53 20.84 7.56
C ILE A 226 1.38 19.84 6.40
N GLY A 227 2.48 19.55 5.71
CA GLY A 227 2.56 18.32 4.91
C GLY A 227 2.14 17.12 5.75
N ILE A 228 1.72 16.02 5.11
CA ILE A 228 1.38 14.77 5.80
C ILE A 228 2.46 14.50 6.85
N ASN A 229 2.08 14.54 8.12
CA ASN A 229 3.03 14.38 9.19
C ASN A 229 3.43 12.91 9.23
N GLU A 230 4.69 12.62 8.90
CA GLU A 230 5.25 11.26 8.92
C GLU A 230 4.99 10.59 10.27
N TYR A 231 5.02 11.36 11.37
CA TYR A 231 4.68 10.87 12.70
C TYR A 231 3.24 10.34 12.78
N ILE A 232 2.24 11.07 12.28
CA ILE A 232 0.85 10.62 12.30
C ILE A 232 0.70 9.39 11.41
N ARG A 233 1.23 9.44 10.18
CA ARG A 233 1.17 8.31 9.24
C ARG A 233 1.74 7.04 9.87
N ASP A 234 2.95 7.13 10.42
CA ASP A 234 3.67 5.97 10.94
C ASP A 234 3.01 5.46 12.22
N SER A 235 2.52 6.35 13.09
CA SER A 235 1.79 5.98 14.31
C SER A 235 0.44 5.32 13.99
N VAL A 236 -0.32 5.87 13.03
CA VAL A 236 -1.58 5.28 12.58
C VAL A 236 -1.34 3.93 11.92
N TRP A 237 -0.29 3.83 11.09
CA TRP A 237 0.11 2.56 10.50
C TRP A 237 0.40 1.52 11.57
N GLU A 238 1.24 1.85 12.56
CA GLU A 238 1.61 0.91 13.64
C GLU A 238 0.38 0.41 14.39
N ARG A 239 -0.55 1.33 14.71
CA ARG A 239 -1.82 0.95 15.36
C ARG A 239 -2.69 0.04 14.51
N LEU A 240 -2.84 0.35 13.22
CA LEU A 240 -3.68 -0.44 12.33
C LEU A 240 -3.03 -1.78 11.95
N TYR A 241 -1.71 -1.83 11.86
CA TYR A 241 -0.99 -3.04 11.49
C TYR A 241 -1.22 -4.18 12.47
N GLU A 242 -1.17 -3.90 13.77
CA GLU A 242 -1.48 -4.91 14.80
C GLU A 242 -2.86 -5.55 14.60
N GLU A 243 -3.82 -4.77 14.09
CA GLU A 243 -5.19 -5.25 13.84
C GLU A 243 -5.35 -5.93 12.48
N CYS A 244 -4.48 -5.61 11.52
CA CYS A 244 -4.49 -6.17 10.17
C CYS A 244 -3.53 -7.35 10.01
N LYS A 245 -2.69 -7.65 11.02
CA LYS A 245 -1.57 -8.59 10.91
C LYS A 245 -2.02 -10.01 10.59
N SER A 246 -3.08 -10.50 11.25
CA SER A 246 -3.63 -11.84 10.99
C SER A 246 -4.14 -11.96 9.56
N ASP A 247 -4.94 -10.98 9.11
CA ASP A 247 -5.45 -10.93 7.73
C ASP A 247 -4.31 -10.83 6.72
N PHE A 248 -3.30 -9.99 6.97
CA PHE A 248 -2.15 -9.87 6.11
C PHE A 248 -1.41 -11.20 5.95
N ILE A 249 -1.12 -11.90 7.06
CA ILE A 249 -0.50 -13.24 7.01
C ILE A 249 -1.35 -14.20 6.20
N ARG A 250 -2.66 -14.26 6.49
CA ARG A 250 -3.61 -15.13 5.79
C ARG A 250 -3.66 -14.85 4.29
N ARG A 251 -3.66 -13.58 3.89
CA ARG A 251 -3.63 -13.17 2.48
C ARG A 251 -2.35 -13.59 1.80
N VAL A 252 -1.19 -13.31 2.42
CA VAL A 252 0.12 -13.68 1.86
C VAL A 252 0.23 -15.20 1.71
N ASP A 253 -0.19 -15.97 2.71
CA ASP A 253 -0.20 -17.44 2.65
C ASP A 253 -1.10 -17.96 1.52
N LEU A 254 -2.31 -17.40 1.38
CA LEU A 254 -3.24 -17.72 0.29
C LEU A 254 -2.65 -17.43 -1.09
N TYR A 255 -1.83 -16.39 -1.22
CA TYR A 255 -1.22 -16.01 -2.50
C TYR A 255 -0.02 -16.88 -2.87
N LYS A 256 0.42 -17.82 -2.02
CA LYS A 256 1.50 -18.80 -2.31
C LYS A 256 2.71 -18.15 -3.01
N PRO A 257 3.37 -17.17 -2.36
CA PRO A 257 4.43 -16.38 -2.98
C PRO A 257 5.62 -17.25 -3.41
N PHE A 258 6.00 -17.13 -4.68
CA PHE A 258 7.28 -17.61 -5.19
C PHE A 258 8.43 -16.72 -4.69
N ILE A 259 8.22 -15.40 -4.70
CA ILE A 259 9.15 -14.40 -4.14
C ILE A 259 8.35 -13.37 -3.35
N ILE A 260 8.92 -12.88 -2.25
CA ILE A 260 8.46 -11.66 -1.58
C ILE A 260 9.55 -10.58 -1.67
N LEU A 261 9.20 -9.42 -2.22
CA LEU A 261 10.00 -8.20 -2.17
C LEU A 261 9.37 -7.22 -1.18
N ASN A 262 9.95 -7.09 0.01
CA ASN A 262 9.52 -6.11 1.00
C ASN A 262 10.11 -4.73 0.67
N ALA A 263 9.24 -3.85 0.17
CA ALA A 263 9.54 -2.49 -0.26
C ALA A 263 8.89 -1.42 0.64
N CYS A 264 8.45 -1.77 1.85
CA CYS A 264 7.94 -0.83 2.84
C CYS A 264 8.96 0.28 3.13
N THR A 265 8.47 1.46 3.52
CA THR A 265 9.30 2.53 4.07
C THR A 265 9.93 2.15 5.42
N GLY A 266 11.11 2.72 5.72
CA GLY A 266 11.84 2.53 6.99
C GLY A 266 13.16 1.78 6.84
N ASP A 267 13.96 1.76 7.92
CA ASP A 267 15.21 1.00 8.01
C ASP A 267 14.95 -0.42 8.52
N ILE A 268 15.42 -1.42 7.78
CA ILE A 268 15.28 -2.83 8.14
C ILE A 268 15.95 -3.19 9.48
N ASN A 269 17.01 -2.46 9.84
CA ASN A 269 17.80 -2.70 11.06
C ASN A 269 17.19 -2.01 12.29
N GLU A 270 16.26 -1.08 12.08
CA GLU A 270 15.51 -0.44 13.15
C GLU A 270 14.33 -1.34 13.54
N LYS A 271 14.43 -2.00 14.69
CA LYS A 271 13.43 -2.98 15.18
C LYS A 271 11.98 -2.49 15.18
N LYS A 272 11.79 -1.18 15.32
CA LYS A 272 10.45 -0.57 15.38
C LYS A 272 9.93 -0.10 14.02
N SER A 273 10.77 -0.08 12.98
CA SER A 273 10.33 0.37 11.67
C SER A 273 9.28 -0.58 11.08
N LEU A 274 8.37 -0.03 10.28
CA LEU A 274 7.33 -0.79 9.59
C LEU A 274 7.95 -1.95 8.77
N LYS A 275 9.06 -1.64 8.09
CA LYS A 275 9.80 -2.62 7.28
C LYS A 275 10.33 -3.78 8.11
N SER A 276 10.84 -3.53 9.32
CA SER A 276 11.34 -4.57 10.23
C SER A 276 10.21 -5.45 10.76
N GLN A 277 9.09 -4.84 11.16
CA GLN A 277 7.91 -5.59 11.63
C GLN A 277 7.32 -6.50 10.55
N VAL A 278 7.24 -6.00 9.31
CA VAL A 278 6.78 -6.79 8.16
C VAL A 278 7.76 -7.92 7.86
N LYS A 279 9.07 -7.66 7.88
CA LYS A 279 10.12 -8.68 7.71
C LYS A 279 9.91 -9.86 8.67
N ASP A 280 9.75 -9.57 9.96
CA ASP A 280 9.58 -10.62 10.97
C ASP A 280 8.30 -11.44 10.76
N THR A 281 7.28 -10.82 10.17
CA THR A 281 6.01 -11.45 9.86
C THR A 281 6.08 -12.36 8.63
N ILE A 282 6.79 -11.95 7.58
CA ILE A 282 6.89 -12.72 6.34
C ILE A 282 7.98 -13.79 6.36
N LYS A 283 8.83 -13.82 7.40
CA LYS A 283 10.05 -14.65 7.46
C LYS A 283 9.84 -16.14 7.17
N ASN A 284 8.65 -16.68 7.48
CA ASN A 284 8.31 -18.10 7.29
C ASN A 284 7.29 -18.33 6.17
N LEU A 285 6.87 -17.28 5.45
CA LEU A 285 5.81 -17.37 4.43
C LEU A 285 6.35 -17.62 3.03
N CYS A 286 7.64 -17.40 2.80
CA CYS A 286 8.28 -17.62 1.50
C CYS A 286 9.76 -17.93 1.69
N GLN A 287 10.31 -18.85 0.90
CA GLN A 287 11.74 -19.16 0.93
C GLN A 287 12.59 -18.00 0.38
N HIS A 288 12.09 -17.29 -0.62
CA HIS A 288 12.83 -16.26 -1.34
C HIS A 288 12.32 -14.86 -0.96
N GLN A 289 13.03 -14.23 -0.03
CA GLN A 289 12.69 -12.90 0.48
C GLN A 289 13.79 -11.89 0.20
N PHE A 290 13.39 -10.75 -0.33
CA PHE A 290 14.27 -9.66 -0.71
C PHE A 290 13.76 -8.35 -0.12
N TYR A 291 14.65 -7.37 -0.07
CA TYR A 291 14.35 -6.04 0.45
C TYR A 291 14.74 -5.00 -0.58
N ALA A 292 13.83 -4.05 -0.81
CA ALA A 292 14.07 -2.89 -1.65
C ALA A 292 13.66 -1.62 -0.92
N THR A 293 14.14 -0.49 -1.42
CA THR A 293 13.58 0.80 -1.01
C THR A 293 12.20 0.99 -1.65
N HIS A 294 11.36 1.85 -1.10
CA HIS A 294 10.02 2.08 -1.66
C HIS A 294 10.09 2.58 -3.12
N PRO A 295 9.24 2.10 -4.06
CA PRO A 295 9.34 2.43 -5.48
C PRO A 295 9.28 3.94 -5.78
N SER A 296 8.51 4.71 -5.00
CA SER A 296 8.45 6.18 -5.14
C SER A 296 9.83 6.87 -5.01
N SER A 297 10.83 6.19 -4.45
CA SER A 297 12.19 6.69 -4.26
C SER A 297 13.24 6.15 -5.25
N TRP A 298 12.89 5.21 -6.13
CA TRP A 298 13.85 4.57 -7.03
C TRP A 298 14.55 5.56 -7.97
N SER A 299 13.82 6.55 -8.50
CA SER A 299 14.38 7.59 -9.37
C SER A 299 15.49 8.44 -8.74
N ARG A 300 15.43 8.66 -7.41
CA ARG A 300 16.43 9.46 -6.69
C ARG A 300 17.69 8.66 -6.36
N LYS A 301 17.52 7.37 -6.03
CA LYS A 301 18.61 6.52 -5.54
C LYS A 301 19.50 5.99 -6.66
N ILE A 302 18.95 5.80 -7.86
CA ILE A 302 19.74 5.45 -9.05
C ILE A 302 20.70 6.59 -9.42
N ASN A 303 20.33 7.86 -9.21
CA ASN A 303 21.17 9.02 -9.53
C ASN A 303 22.22 9.38 -8.46
N ASN A 304 22.07 8.93 -7.20
CA ASN A 304 22.88 9.41 -6.06
C ASN A 304 23.71 8.33 -5.35
N ARG A 305 24.07 7.25 -6.05
CA ARG A 305 24.85 6.09 -5.56
C ARG A 305 24.02 5.03 -4.82
N TYR A 306 24.00 3.82 -5.41
CA TYR A 306 24.01 2.53 -4.68
C TYR A 306 25.36 2.29 -3.97
N CYS A 307 26.03 3.35 -3.49
CA CYS A 307 27.34 3.32 -2.88
C CYS A 307 27.24 3.97 -1.50
N LYS A 308 26.88 3.14 -0.53
CA LYS A 308 27.59 3.12 0.75
C LYS A 308 28.20 1.72 0.87
N LYS A 309 29.52 1.64 0.65
CA LYS A 309 30.34 0.62 1.31
C LYS A 309 30.03 0.75 2.80
N CYS A 310 29.49 -0.31 3.41
CA CYS A 310 29.77 -0.61 4.81
C CYS A 310 31.15 -1.26 4.85
#